data_AF-A0A6J6RV88-F1
#
_entry.id   AF-A0A6J6RV88-F1
#
_cell.length_a   1.000
_cell.length_b   1.000
_cell.length_c   1.000
_cell.angle_alpha   90.00
_cell.angle_beta   90.00
_cell.angle_gamma   90.00
#
_symmetry.space_group_name_H-M   'P 1'
#
loop_
_entity.id
_entity.type
_entity.pdbx_description
1 polymer ?
#
loop_
_entity_poly.entity_id
_entity_poly.type
_entity_poly.pdbx_seq_one_letter_code
_entity_poly.pdbx_strand_id
1 'polypeptide(L)'
;MAGEWAALGPFYTGFRDAIAERLLRCPVDTVVFSHYIAINAAIGVAVGDDRMVVRALDNCSVTILEVENGLLRLVEGGHEADTLIR
;
A
#
# COMPACT_ATOMS: atom_id res chain seq x y z
N MET A 1 -10.10 8.00 -7.64
CA MET A 1 -8.65 8.24 -7.74
C MET A 1 -8.08 7.21 -8.71
N ALA A 2 -7.48 7.64 -9.81
CA ALA A 2 -6.93 6.76 -10.84
C ALA A 2 -5.62 7.36 -11.38
N GLY A 3 -4.73 6.51 -11.88
CA GLY A 3 -3.43 6.91 -12.41
C GLY A 3 -2.26 6.11 -11.84
N GLU A 4 -1.09 6.36 -12.41
CA GLU A 4 0.19 5.73 -12.09
C GLU A 4 1.06 6.70 -11.29
N TRP A 5 1.85 6.19 -10.34
CA TRP A 5 2.76 7.01 -9.53
C TRP A 5 3.79 7.72 -10.41
N ALA A 6 4.35 7.03 -11.40
CA ALA A 6 5.34 7.58 -12.32
C ALA A 6 4.82 8.81 -13.09
N ALA A 7 3.52 8.82 -13.42
CA ALA A 7 2.89 9.93 -14.14
C ALA A 7 2.71 11.20 -13.27
N LEU A 8 2.70 11.06 -11.95
CA LEU A 8 2.57 12.19 -11.01
C LEU A 8 3.90 12.88 -10.70
N GLY A 9 5.01 12.20 -10.95
CA GLY A 9 6.36 12.74 -10.80
C GLY A 9 7.01 12.52 -9.43
N PRO A 10 8.25 13.02 -9.26
CA PRO A 10 9.18 12.54 -8.22
C PRO A 10 8.72 12.74 -6.78
N PHE A 11 7.93 13.79 -6.53
CA PHE A 11 7.38 14.04 -5.20
C PHE A 11 6.47 12.89 -4.73
N TYR A 12 5.62 12.39 -5.63
CA TYR A 12 4.65 11.34 -5.30
C TYR A 12 5.27 9.95 -5.31
N THR A 13 6.22 9.67 -6.20
CA THR A 13 7.00 8.43 -6.12
C THR A 13 7.82 8.40 -4.83
N GLY A 14 8.42 9.52 -4.41
CA GLY A 14 9.12 9.62 -3.14
C GLY A 14 8.23 9.35 -1.92
N PHE A 15 6.96 9.78 -1.95
CA PHE A 15 5.99 9.43 -0.91
C PHE A 15 5.72 7.91 -0.85
N ARG A 16 5.48 7.26 -2.00
CA ARG A 16 5.30 5.80 -2.08
C ARG A 16 6.52 5.07 -1.53
N ASP A 17 7.71 5.48 -1.97
CA ASP A 17 8.97 4.82 -1.61
C ASP A 17 9.26 4.99 -0.11
N ALA A 18 9.00 6.17 0.47
CA ALA A 18 9.16 6.42 1.90
C ALA A 18 8.23 5.54 2.77
N ILE A 19 7.02 5.23 2.30
CA ILE A 19 6.12 4.28 2.98
C ILE A 19 6.74 2.89 2.97
N ALA A 20 7.16 2.39 1.81
CA ALA A 20 7.75 1.06 1.70
C ALA A 20 9.00 0.92 2.57
N GLU A 21 9.89 1.90 2.50
CA GLU A 21 11.08 1.97 3.35
C GLU A 21 10.75 1.95 4.85
N ARG A 22 9.68 2.65 5.28
CA ARG A 22 9.27 2.65 6.68
C ARG A 22 8.79 1.27 7.11
N LEU A 23 8.01 0.59 6.28
CA LEU A 23 7.50 -0.75 6.58
C LEU A 23 8.64 -1.78 6.63
N LEU A 24 9.60 -1.71 5.71
CA LEU A 24 10.78 -2.58 5.70
C LEU A 24 11.66 -2.44 6.96
N ARG A 25 11.57 -1.32 7.67
CA ARG A 25 12.33 -1.05 8.91
C ARG A 25 11.57 -1.43 10.19
N CYS A 26 10.38 -2.02 10.09
CA CYS A 26 9.66 -2.53 11.26
C CYS A 26 10.39 -3.77 11.82
N PRO A 27 10.87 -3.76 13.08
CA PRO A 27 11.72 -4.82 13.61
C PRO A 27 10.94 -6.04 14.13
N VAL A 28 9.62 -5.90 14.31
CA VAL A 28 8.72 -6.91 14.87
C VAL A 28 7.34 -6.77 14.23
N ASP A 29 6.49 -7.77 14.42
CA ASP A 29 5.08 -7.71 14.04
C ASP A 29 4.42 -6.43 14.58
N THR A 30 3.86 -5.65 13.66
CA THR A 30 3.38 -4.29 13.96
C THR A 30 2.03 -4.06 13.31
N VAL A 31 1.06 -3.56 14.09
CA VAL A 31 -0.20 -3.03 13.54
C VAL A 31 -0.01 -1.56 13.18
N VAL A 32 -0.28 -1.20 11.93
CA VAL A 32 -0.19 0.18 11.43
C VAL A 32 -1.57 0.65 11.02
N PHE A 33 -2.06 1.70 11.67
CA PHE A 33 -3.25 2.43 11.22
C PHE A 33 -2.85 3.47 10.18
N SER A 34 -3.50 3.43 9.03
CA SER A 34 -3.17 4.32 7.91
C SER A 34 -4.40 4.57 7.03
N HIS A 35 -4.18 5.25 5.91
CA HIS A 35 -5.21 5.68 4.98
C HIS A 35 -5.15 4.90 3.67
N TYR A 36 -6.26 4.92 2.95
CA TYR A 36 -6.51 4.20 1.69
C TYR A 36 -5.34 4.24 0.68
N ILE A 37 -4.80 5.42 0.38
CA ILE A 37 -3.71 5.58 -0.61
C ILE A 37 -2.38 5.06 -0.07
N ALA A 38 -2.09 5.22 1.22
CA ALA A 38 -0.85 4.72 1.80
C ALA A 38 -0.82 3.19 1.86
N ILE A 39 -1.96 2.55 2.13
CA ILE A 39 -2.08 1.09 2.10
C ILE A 39 -1.93 0.58 0.66
N ASN A 40 -2.57 1.26 -0.32
CA ASN A 40 -2.39 0.92 -1.74
C ASN A 40 -0.95 1.14 -2.23
N ALA A 41 -0.25 2.17 -1.75
CA ALA A 41 1.17 2.37 -2.06
C ALA A 41 2.02 1.17 -1.61
N ALA A 42 1.79 0.66 -0.39
CA ALA A 42 2.48 -0.51 0.13
C ALA A 42 2.14 -1.79 -0.64
N ILE A 43 0.87 -1.99 -1.00
CA ILE A 43 0.42 -3.10 -1.85
C ILE A 43 1.12 -3.02 -3.21
N GLY A 44 1.10 -1.86 -3.87
CA GLY A 44 1.70 -1.64 -5.19
C GLY A 44 3.19 -1.97 -5.20
N VAL A 45 3.93 -1.53 -4.19
CA VAL A 45 5.36 -1.90 -4.05
C VAL A 45 5.52 -3.40 -3.86
N ALA A 46 4.69 -4.04 -3.02
CA ALA A 46 4.78 -5.47 -2.74
C ALA A 46 4.47 -6.37 -3.95
N VAL A 47 3.69 -5.89 -4.92
CA VAL A 47 3.29 -6.66 -6.11
C VAL A 47 3.87 -6.14 -7.43
N GLY A 48 4.70 -5.08 -7.37
CA GLY A 48 5.33 -4.48 -8.55
C GLY A 48 4.36 -3.73 -9.47
N ASP A 49 3.32 -3.10 -8.89
CA ASP A 49 2.27 -2.38 -9.63
C ASP A 49 2.38 -0.86 -9.38
N ASP A 50 2.51 -0.09 -10.46
CA ASP A 50 2.69 1.37 -10.39
C ASP A 50 1.36 2.15 -10.26
N ARG A 51 0.21 1.47 -10.26
CA ARG A 51 -1.07 2.15 -10.04
C ARG A 51 -1.17 2.71 -8.61
N MET A 52 -1.71 3.91 -8.48
CA MET A 52 -2.01 4.49 -7.15
C MET A 52 -3.06 3.71 -6.36
N VAL A 53 -3.96 3.05 -7.06
CA VAL A 53 -5.05 2.25 -6.50
C VAL A 53 -5.01 0.89 -7.16
N VAL A 54 -4.48 -0.08 -6.44
CA VAL A 54 -4.43 -1.49 -6.84
C VAL A 54 -5.70 -2.21 -6.40
N ARG A 55 -6.23 -1.85 -5.22
CA ARG A 55 -7.41 -2.45 -4.59
C ARG A 55 -8.35 -1.39 -4.00
N ALA A 56 -9.65 -1.62 -4.15
CA ALA A 56 -10.70 -0.75 -3.64
C ALA A 56 -10.99 -1.03 -2.15
N LEU A 57 -10.02 -0.80 -1.26
CA LEU A 57 -10.09 -1.17 0.16
C LEU A 57 -11.29 -0.54 0.90
N ASP A 58 -11.98 -1.35 1.72
CA ASP A 58 -13.04 -0.89 2.61
C ASP A 58 -12.48 -0.27 3.91
N ASN A 59 -13.32 0.48 4.61
CA ASN A 59 -12.98 0.98 5.94
C ASN A 59 -12.77 -0.18 6.91
N CYS A 60 -11.78 -0.04 7.79
CA CYS A 60 -11.38 -1.10 8.74
C CYS A 60 -10.98 -2.44 8.11
N SER A 61 -10.73 -2.48 6.79
CA SER A 61 -10.12 -3.65 6.16
C SER A 61 -8.67 -3.84 6.64
N VAL A 62 -8.22 -5.09 6.68
CA VAL A 62 -6.88 -5.46 7.16
C VAL A 62 -6.05 -6.03 6.01
N THR A 63 -4.93 -5.37 5.71
CA THR A 63 -3.92 -5.87 4.77
C THR A 63 -2.72 -6.37 5.55
N ILE A 64 -2.29 -7.61 5.26
CA ILE A 64 -1.14 -8.28 5.85
C ILE A 64 0.01 -8.27 4.85
N LEU A 65 1.11 -7.62 5.24
CA LEU A 65 2.36 -7.60 4.50
C LEU A 65 3.44 -8.29 5.34
N GLU A 66 4.34 -9.00 4.67
CA GLU A 66 5.52 -9.60 5.28
C GLU A 66 6.78 -8.99 4.67
N VAL A 67 7.82 -8.84 5.49
CA VAL A 67 9.15 -8.48 5.01
C VAL A 67 9.93 -9.77 4.83
N GLU A 68 10.18 -10.15 3.59
CA GLU A 68 10.94 -11.36 3.25
C GLU A 68 12.12 -10.96 2.36
N ASN A 69 13.34 -11.34 2.76
CA ASN A 69 14.58 -11.02 2.03
C ASN A 69 14.74 -9.51 1.71
N GLY A 70 14.27 -8.64 2.60
CA GLY A 70 14.34 -7.18 2.43
C GLY A 70 13.32 -6.60 1.44
N LEU A 71 12.33 -7.39 1.02
CA LEU A 71 11.24 -6.98 0.13
C LEU A 71 9.90 -7.11 0.84
N LEU A 72 8.95 -6.27 0.46
CA LEU A 72 7.56 -6.41 0.91
C LEU A 72 6.88 -7.50 0.08
N ARG A 73 6.19 -8.41 0.75
CA ARG A 73 5.34 -9.42 0.15
C ARG A 73 3.91 -9.25 0.65
N LEU A 74 2.94 -9.23 -0.28
CA LEU A 74 1.53 -9.25 0.08
C LEU A 74 1.13 -10.67 0.49
N VAL A 75 0.71 -10.83 1.75
CA VAL A 75 0.24 -12.12 2.28
C VAL A 75 -1.26 -12.24 2.11
N GLU A 76 -1.97 -11.23 2.56
CA GLU A 76 -3.42 -11.09 2.47
C GLU A 76 -3.71 -9.61 2.26
N GLY A 77 -4.58 -9.23 1.34
CA GLY A 77 -4.98 -7.83 1.25
C GLY A 77 -6.40 -7.64 1.73
N GLY A 78 -6.65 -6.45 2.28
CA GLY A 78 -7.91 -6.11 2.90
C GLY A 78 -9.13 -6.33 2.02
N HIS A 79 -10.26 -6.54 2.71
CA HIS A 79 -11.58 -6.54 2.12
C HIS A 79 -11.76 -5.30 1.22
N GLU A 80 -12.29 -5.52 0.02
CA GLU A 80 -12.61 -4.44 -0.90
C GLU A 80 -14.05 -3.99 -0.68
N ALA A 81 -14.24 -2.68 -0.74
CA ALA A 81 -15.49 -2.03 -0.44
C ALA A 81 -16.59 -2.49 -1.40
N ASP A 82 -17.70 -2.96 -0.83
CA ASP A 82 -19.04 -2.85 -1.43
C ASP A 82 -19.63 -1.45 -1.19
N THR A 83 -18.98 -0.64 -0.35
CA THR A 83 -19.41 0.70 0.05
C THR A 83 -19.32 1.68 -1.13
N LEU A 84 -20.47 2.00 -1.72
CA LEU A 84 -20.61 3.06 -2.72
C LEU A 84 -20.43 4.44 -2.06
N ILE A 85 -19.28 5.07 -2.26
CA ILE A 85 -19.12 6.51 -2.01
C ILE A 85 -19.74 7.24 -3.20
N ARG A 86 -20.90 7.85 -2.99
CA ARG A 86 -21.58 8.74 -3.95
C ARG A 86 -21.36 10.19 -3.57
#